data_AF-A0A3L7A765-F1
#
_entry.id   AF-A0A3L7A765-F1
#
_cell.length_a   1.000
_cell.length_b   1.000
_cell.length_c   1.000
_cell.angle_alpha   90.00
_cell.angle_beta   90.00
_cell.angle_gamma   90.00
#
_symmetry.space_group_name_H-M   'P 1'
#
loop_
_entity.id
_entity.type
_entity.pdbx_description
1 polymer ?
#
loop_
_entity_poly.entity_id
_entity_poly.type
_entity_poly.pdbx_seq_one_letter_code
_entity_poly.pdbx_strand_id
1 'polypeptide(L)'
;MDTVLAYLVGGAVMVLVAIAGVTFWRASQTAWVEEVPGIENTRLRWTRNIASLIAGIWTLGGLFQVGKFLWMPMLDLVLPVRPFWPQVPEGVNVEGPTAQIVSGRIREVSVDVEGLTFGVRALLAGEALLQCAIVVVIAVAVVRICSALLTERTFEERSARWIRATAWVILGAGLGMQVLGEAGRVGASAEALRMNQVGWSGDLPYDDPSEIPGIFAESADFTINYWPVGVCLALLALGTVFRYGARLRNANRSLRRDVDGLV
;
A
#
# COMPACT_ATOMS: atom_id res chain seq x y z
N MET A 1 5.12 19.79 22.94
CA MET A 1 4.56 20.68 21.90
C MET A 1 4.03 19.85 20.71
N ASP A 2 3.95 18.54 20.88
CA ASP A 2 3.94 17.55 19.80
C ASP A 2 2.53 17.05 19.48
N THR A 3 1.61 17.14 20.43
CA THR A 3 0.21 16.75 20.25
C THR A 3 -0.52 17.69 19.30
N VAL A 4 -0.38 19.01 19.45
CA VAL A 4 -1.07 19.99 18.59
C VAL A 4 -0.59 19.91 17.14
N LEU A 5 0.72 19.75 16.93
CA LEU A 5 1.30 19.58 15.60
C LEU A 5 0.85 18.25 14.95
N ALA A 6 0.74 17.18 15.75
CA ALA A 6 0.19 15.90 15.33
C ALA A 6 -1.26 16.00 14.84
N TYR A 7 -2.12 16.71 15.58
CA TYR A 7 -3.51 16.93 15.19
C TYR A 7 -3.62 17.78 13.92
N LEU A 8 -2.78 18.82 13.78
CA LEU A 8 -2.78 19.68 12.59
C LEU A 8 -2.30 18.97 11.34
N VAL A 9 -1.20 18.21 11.42
CA VAL A 9 -0.67 17.44 10.28
C VAL A 9 -1.60 16.29 9.91
N GLY A 10 -2.07 15.52 10.90
CA GLY A 10 -3.04 14.44 10.68
C GLY A 10 -4.35 14.96 10.06
N GLY A 11 -4.87 16.08 10.58
CA GLY A 11 -6.05 16.75 10.03
C GLY A 11 -5.84 17.24 8.60
N ALA A 12 -4.71 17.88 8.30
CA ALA A 12 -4.40 18.38 6.95
C ALA A 12 -4.28 17.23 5.92
N VAL A 13 -3.62 16.14 6.28
CA VAL A 13 -3.48 14.96 5.41
C VAL A 13 -4.83 14.28 5.17
N MET A 14 -5.64 14.10 6.22
CA MET A 14 -7.00 13.56 6.11
C MET A 14 -7.87 14.41 5.19
N VAL A 15 -7.80 15.74 5.34
CA VAL A 15 -8.55 16.69 4.50
C VAL A 15 -8.06 16.64 3.05
N LEU A 16 -6.75 16.59 2.80
CA LEU A 16 -6.20 16.48 1.44
C LEU A 16 -6.59 15.16 0.75
N VAL A 17 -6.57 14.04 1.47
CA VAL A 17 -7.02 12.74 0.94
C VAL A 17 -8.52 12.73 0.71
N ALA A 18 -9.32 13.28 1.63
CA ALA A 18 -10.76 13.40 1.45
C ALA A 18 -11.09 14.31 0.26
N ILE A 19 -10.41 15.44 0.11
CA ILE A 19 -10.59 16.36 -1.03
C ILE A 19 -10.15 15.66 -2.33
N ALA A 20 -9.00 14.99 -2.36
CA ALA A 20 -8.55 14.24 -3.52
C ALA A 20 -9.55 13.12 -3.87
N GLY A 21 -10.00 12.34 -2.89
CA GLY A 21 -11.01 11.29 -3.05
C GLY A 21 -12.33 11.84 -3.56
N VAL A 22 -12.84 12.94 -3.00
CA VAL A 22 -14.14 13.55 -3.36
C VAL A 22 -14.09 14.26 -4.71
N THR A 23 -13.05 15.04 -4.99
CA THR A 23 -12.87 15.71 -6.29
C THR A 23 -12.73 14.68 -7.41
N PHE A 24 -12.01 13.59 -7.14
CA PHE A 24 -11.78 12.51 -8.09
C PHE A 24 -13.00 11.58 -8.23
N TRP A 25 -13.76 11.36 -7.15
CA TRP A 25 -15.08 10.70 -7.15
C TRP A 25 -16.10 11.48 -7.96
N ARG A 26 -16.22 12.79 -7.73
CA ARG A 26 -17.12 13.67 -8.50
C ARG A 26 -16.77 13.66 -9.99
N ALA A 27 -15.48 13.70 -10.32
CA ALA A 27 -15.02 13.56 -11.71
C ALA A 27 -15.35 12.19 -12.34
N SER A 28 -15.62 11.16 -11.53
CA SER A 28 -16.07 9.85 -11.99
C SER A 28 -17.58 9.78 -12.22
N GLN A 29 -18.37 10.59 -11.50
CA GLN A 29 -19.84 10.64 -11.65
C GLN A 29 -20.31 11.50 -12.84
N THR A 30 -19.53 12.49 -13.27
CA THR A 30 -19.91 13.39 -14.37
C THR A 30 -19.96 12.74 -15.76
N ALA A 31 -19.65 11.46 -15.90
CA ALA A 31 -19.86 10.71 -17.13
C ALA A 31 -21.35 10.27 -17.24
N TRP A 32 -22.22 11.23 -17.55
CA TRP A 32 -23.58 10.94 -18.01
C TRP A 32 -23.47 10.22 -19.36
N VAL A 33 -23.93 8.97 -19.40
CA VAL A 33 -23.86 8.10 -20.59
C VAL A 33 -25.25 8.12 -21.23
N GLU A 34 -25.31 8.61 -22.47
CA GLU A 34 -26.45 8.48 -23.37
C GLU A 34 -26.60 6.99 -23.76
N GLU A 35 -27.79 6.43 -23.62
CA GLU A 35 -28.01 4.97 -23.63
C GLU A 35 -27.85 4.33 -25.01
N VAL A 36 -26.92 3.37 -25.14
CA VAL A 36 -26.91 2.38 -26.23
C VAL A 36 -27.17 0.99 -25.64
N PRO A 37 -28.24 0.28 -26.03
CA PRO A 37 -28.61 -1.01 -25.43
C PRO A 37 -27.70 -2.17 -25.88
N GLY A 38 -27.22 -2.99 -24.92
CA GLY A 38 -26.43 -4.22 -25.17
C GLY A 38 -25.95 -4.95 -23.90
N ILE A 39 -25.85 -6.28 -23.94
CA ILE A 39 -25.46 -7.14 -22.77
C ILE A 39 -24.04 -6.81 -22.26
N GLU A 40 -23.13 -6.43 -23.16
CA GLU A 40 -21.75 -6.03 -22.82
C GLU A 40 -21.71 -4.73 -22.00
N ASN A 41 -22.64 -3.80 -22.25
CA ASN A 41 -22.76 -2.56 -21.48
C ASN A 41 -23.18 -2.82 -20.03
N THR A 42 -24.01 -3.83 -19.78
CA THR A 42 -24.41 -4.21 -18.43
C THR A 42 -23.20 -4.68 -17.61
N ARG A 43 -22.33 -5.51 -18.18
CA ARG A 43 -21.11 -5.98 -17.50
C ARG A 43 -20.16 -4.83 -17.17
N LEU A 44 -19.94 -3.92 -18.13
CA LEU A 44 -19.08 -2.74 -17.92
C LEU A 44 -19.62 -1.80 -16.84
N ARG A 45 -20.94 -1.63 -16.76
CA ARG A 45 -21.59 -0.83 -15.69
C ARG A 45 -21.38 -1.47 -14.31
N TRP A 46 -21.53 -2.78 -14.19
CA TRP A 46 -21.28 -3.49 -12.94
C TRP A 46 -19.82 -3.36 -12.50
N THR A 47 -18.86 -3.59 -13.40
CA THR A 47 -17.43 -3.43 -13.09
C THR A 47 -17.12 -2.00 -12.63
N ARG A 48 -17.69 -0.99 -13.29
CA ARG A 48 -17.52 0.42 -12.91
C ARG A 48 -18.08 0.70 -11.50
N ASN A 49 -19.29 0.22 -11.20
CA ASN A 49 -19.94 0.44 -9.92
C ASN A 49 -19.24 -0.30 -8.77
N ILE A 50 -18.75 -1.51 -9.02
CA ILE A 50 -17.95 -2.26 -8.04
C ILE A 50 -16.62 -1.54 -7.79
N ALA A 51 -15.94 -1.09 -8.85
CA ALA A 51 -14.68 -0.37 -8.71
C ALA A 51 -14.85 0.95 -7.96
N SER A 52 -15.95 1.68 -8.19
CA SER A 52 -16.25 2.89 -7.42
C SER A 52 -16.52 2.56 -5.95
N LEU A 53 -17.34 1.57 -5.65
CA LEU A 53 -17.59 1.13 -4.27
C LEU A 53 -16.30 0.73 -3.55
N ILE A 54 -15.40 -0.01 -4.21
CA ILE A 54 -14.07 -0.36 -3.68
C ILE A 54 -13.26 0.90 -3.38
N ALA A 55 -13.21 1.87 -4.30
CA ALA A 55 -12.48 3.12 -4.08
C ALA A 55 -13.02 3.89 -2.84
N GLY A 56 -14.35 3.93 -2.68
CA GLY A 56 -14.99 4.55 -1.52
C GLY A 56 -14.62 3.86 -0.21
N ILE A 57 -14.72 2.53 -0.16
CA ILE A 57 -14.39 1.74 1.04
C ILE A 57 -12.91 1.90 1.40
N TRP A 58 -12.01 1.82 0.43
CA TRP A 58 -10.56 1.96 0.68
C TRP A 58 -10.17 3.37 1.10
N THR A 59 -10.87 4.39 0.59
CA THR A 59 -10.64 5.78 1.04
C THR A 59 -11.04 5.92 2.51
N LEU A 60 -12.22 5.45 2.90
CA LEU A 60 -12.70 5.53 4.28
C LEU A 60 -11.85 4.67 5.23
N GLY A 61 -11.58 3.43 4.83
CA GLY A 61 -10.71 2.51 5.58
C GLY A 61 -9.30 3.06 5.74
N GLY A 62 -8.75 3.69 4.71
CA GLY A 62 -7.44 4.34 4.77
C GLY A 62 -7.39 5.52 5.72
N LEU A 63 -8.39 6.40 5.69
CA LEU A 63 -8.51 7.51 6.64
C LEU A 63 -8.62 6.99 8.08
N PHE A 64 -9.41 5.94 8.29
CA PHE A 64 -9.53 5.27 9.58
C PHE A 64 -8.18 4.68 10.04
N GLN A 65 -7.46 4.00 9.16
CA GLN A 65 -6.17 3.38 9.46
C GLN A 65 -5.08 4.41 9.79
N VAL A 66 -5.00 5.49 9.00
CA VAL A 66 -4.12 6.64 9.30
C VAL A 66 -4.45 7.21 10.67
N GLY A 67 -5.74 7.37 10.97
CA GLY A 67 -6.17 7.87 12.27
C GLY A 67 -5.83 6.92 13.42
N LYS A 68 -5.93 5.61 13.19
CA LYS A 68 -5.50 4.59 14.14
C LYS A 68 -4.04 4.80 14.53
N PHE A 69 -3.14 4.88 13.54
CA PHE A 69 -1.71 5.05 13.79
C PHE A 69 -1.35 6.35 14.52
N LEU A 70 -2.07 7.44 14.23
CA LEU A 70 -1.76 8.75 14.84
C LEU A 70 -2.33 8.91 16.24
N TRP A 71 -3.52 8.35 16.52
CA TRP A 71 -4.28 8.67 17.73
C TRP A 71 -4.49 7.52 18.71
N MET A 72 -4.42 6.25 18.29
CA MET A 72 -4.64 5.15 19.24
C MET A 72 -3.42 4.95 20.14
N PRO A 73 -3.59 4.97 21.49
CA PRO A 73 -2.48 4.89 22.43
C PRO A 73 -1.66 3.60 22.30
N MET A 74 -2.33 2.51 21.92
CA MET A 74 -1.78 1.17 21.74
C MET A 74 -1.88 0.79 20.26
N LEU A 75 -0.79 0.28 19.70
CA LEU A 75 -0.70 -0.17 18.32
C LEU A 75 -0.19 -1.61 18.27
N ASP A 76 -1.00 -2.48 17.66
CA ASP A 76 -0.59 -3.84 17.29
C ASP A 76 0.32 -3.77 16.06
N LEU A 77 1.59 -4.12 16.25
CA LEU A 77 2.65 -4.04 15.25
C LEU A 77 3.44 -5.34 15.17
N VAL A 78 3.81 -5.69 13.95
CA VAL A 78 4.84 -6.71 13.70
C VAL A 78 6.19 -6.01 13.61
N LEU A 79 7.05 -6.26 14.58
CA LEU A 79 8.37 -5.62 14.69
C LEU A 79 9.48 -6.59 14.23
N PRO A 80 10.46 -6.11 13.45
CA PRO A 80 11.64 -6.88 13.14
C PRO A 80 12.52 -6.99 14.39
N VAL A 81 12.95 -8.21 14.70
CA VAL A 81 13.85 -8.52 15.81
C VAL A 81 15.14 -9.14 15.29
N ARG A 82 16.23 -8.96 16.03
CA ARG A 82 17.50 -9.57 15.66
C ARG A 82 17.32 -11.08 15.57
N PRO A 83 17.74 -11.74 14.48
CA PRO A 83 17.51 -13.17 14.32
C PRO A 83 18.16 -13.97 15.46
N PHE A 84 17.34 -14.65 16.27
CA PHE A 84 17.82 -15.56 17.32
C PHE A 84 16.99 -16.84 17.34
N TRP A 85 17.51 -17.86 18.01
CA TRP A 85 16.79 -19.09 18.30
C TRP A 85 17.02 -19.44 19.77
N PRO A 86 15.96 -19.52 20.59
CA PRO A 86 16.12 -19.77 22.01
C PRO A 86 16.73 -21.16 22.23
N GLN A 87 17.78 -21.20 23.04
CA GLN A 87 18.39 -22.45 23.46
C GLN A 87 17.82 -22.88 24.82
N VAL A 88 17.58 -24.17 24.96
CA VAL A 88 17.18 -24.76 26.25
C VAL A 88 18.43 -24.80 27.13
N PRO A 89 18.39 -24.29 28.37
CA PRO A 89 19.53 -24.34 29.28
C PRO A 89 20.06 -25.75 29.50
N GLU A 90 21.36 -25.87 29.74
CA GLU A 90 21.97 -27.13 30.12
C GLU A 90 21.29 -27.70 31.38
N GLY A 91 20.97 -29.00 31.35
CA GLY A 91 20.31 -29.70 32.46
C GLY A 91 18.79 -29.74 32.41
N VAL A 92 18.14 -29.08 31.45
CA VAL A 92 16.69 -29.20 31.23
C VAL A 92 16.42 -30.28 30.17
N ASN A 93 15.94 -31.44 30.62
CA ASN A 93 15.42 -32.48 29.72
C ASN A 93 13.99 -32.15 29.32
N VAL A 94 13.79 -31.81 28.05
CA VAL A 94 12.45 -31.64 27.46
C VAL A 94 12.16 -32.87 26.60
N GLU A 95 11.21 -33.70 27.01
CA GLU A 95 10.67 -34.76 26.14
C GLU A 95 9.93 -34.11 24.98
N GLY A 96 10.55 -34.14 23.79
CA GLY A 96 10.05 -33.47 22.59
C GLY A 96 9.32 -34.39 21.62
N PRO A 97 8.65 -33.82 20.61
CA PRO A 97 8.01 -34.56 19.52
C PRO A 97 9.04 -35.34 18.67
N THR A 98 8.57 -36.34 17.92
CA THR A 98 9.42 -37.22 17.08
C THR A 98 10.24 -36.47 16.02
N ALA A 99 9.82 -35.27 15.62
CA ALA A 99 10.52 -34.43 14.66
C ALA A 99 11.49 -33.46 15.35
N GLN A 100 12.75 -33.43 14.91
CA GLN A 100 13.76 -32.51 15.43
C GLN A 100 13.91 -31.27 14.54
N ILE A 101 13.95 -30.10 15.16
CA ILE A 101 14.25 -28.84 14.49
C ILE A 101 15.77 -28.75 14.31
N VAL A 102 16.25 -28.91 13.08
CA VAL A 102 17.69 -28.85 12.76
C VAL A 102 18.22 -27.41 12.77
N SER A 103 17.41 -26.45 12.34
CA SER A 103 17.71 -25.03 12.42
C SER A 103 16.43 -24.20 12.36
N GLY A 104 16.40 -23.08 13.07
CA GLY A 104 15.31 -22.12 13.06
C GLY A 104 15.82 -20.73 13.41
N ARG A 105 15.07 -19.68 13.03
CA ARG A 105 15.34 -18.30 13.44
C ARG A 105 14.02 -17.56 13.60
N ILE A 106 13.90 -16.79 14.68
CA ILE A 106 12.79 -15.84 14.89
C ILE A 106 13.27 -14.48 14.39
N ARG A 107 12.51 -13.85 13.48
CA ARG A 107 12.87 -12.54 12.87
C ARG A 107 11.84 -11.45 13.08
N GLU A 108 10.62 -11.83 13.44
CA GLU A 108 9.51 -10.92 13.62
C GLU A 108 8.74 -11.31 14.87
N VAL A 109 8.21 -10.32 15.58
CA VAL A 109 7.34 -10.50 16.74
C VAL A 109 6.12 -9.60 16.63
N SER A 110 4.93 -10.12 16.91
CA SER A 110 3.72 -9.32 17.03
C SER A 110 3.63 -8.80 18.46
N VAL A 111 3.60 -7.49 18.63
CA VAL A 111 3.53 -6.84 19.94
C VAL A 111 2.55 -5.69 19.90
N ASP A 112 1.86 -5.50 21.02
CA ASP A 112 1.14 -4.27 21.27
C ASP A 112 2.08 -3.25 21.92
N VAL A 113 2.35 -2.17 21.21
CA VAL A 113 3.27 -1.12 21.65
C VAL A 113 2.50 0.12 22.06
N GLU A 114 2.82 0.64 23.24
CA GLU A 114 2.37 1.94 23.72
C GLU A 114 3.54 2.94 23.77
N GLY A 115 3.23 4.24 23.68
CA GLY A 115 4.23 5.29 23.90
C GLY A 115 5.17 5.58 22.72
N LEU A 116 4.88 5.07 21.52
CA LEU A 116 5.67 5.37 20.31
C LEU A 116 5.73 6.87 20.02
N THR A 117 6.89 7.34 19.59
CA THR A 117 7.08 8.74 19.22
C THR A 117 6.20 9.10 18.01
N PHE A 118 5.87 10.39 17.91
CA PHE A 118 5.08 10.89 16.79
C PHE A 118 5.77 10.65 15.43
N GLY A 119 7.10 10.70 15.39
CA GLY A 119 7.87 10.44 14.16
C GLY A 119 7.63 9.04 13.61
N VAL A 120 7.75 8.02 14.47
CA VAL A 120 7.48 6.62 14.10
C VAL A 120 6.03 6.42 13.67
N ARG A 121 5.08 6.98 14.43
CA ARG A 121 3.65 6.94 14.09
C ARG A 121 3.34 7.60 12.75
N ALA A 122 4.00 8.71 12.43
CA ALA A 122 3.82 9.41 11.16
C ALA A 122 4.36 8.58 9.98
N LEU A 123 5.46 7.84 10.15
CA LEU A 123 5.98 6.92 9.13
C LEU A 123 5.00 5.77 8.86
N LEU A 124 4.48 5.13 9.92
CA LEU A 124 3.49 4.06 9.81
C LEU A 124 2.16 4.55 9.21
N ALA A 125 1.72 5.75 9.59
CA ALA A 125 0.57 6.40 8.97
C ALA A 125 0.82 6.70 7.48
N GLY A 126 2.03 7.12 7.12
CA GLY A 126 2.44 7.37 5.74
C GLY A 126 2.44 6.11 4.88
N GLU A 127 2.88 4.97 5.43
CA GLU A 127 2.74 3.65 4.78
C GLU A 127 1.27 3.36 4.47
N ALA A 128 0.38 3.44 5.47
CA ALA A 128 -1.05 3.18 5.30
C ALA A 128 -1.71 4.11 4.27
N LEU A 129 -1.30 5.39 4.27
CA LEU A 129 -1.75 6.39 3.31
C LEU A 129 -1.38 6.01 1.88
N LEU A 130 -0.12 5.65 1.64
CA LEU A 130 0.37 5.25 0.32
C LEU A 130 -0.28 3.94 -0.14
N GLN A 131 -0.46 2.97 0.75
CA GLN A 131 -1.17 1.73 0.47
C GLN A 131 -2.58 2.01 -0.04
N CYS A 132 -3.33 2.87 0.66
CA CYS A 132 -4.69 3.22 0.27
C CYS A 132 -4.71 4.01 -1.04
N ALA A 133 -3.76 4.93 -1.23
CA ALA A 133 -3.62 5.68 -2.47
C ALA A 133 -3.43 4.77 -3.69
N ILE A 134 -2.62 3.70 -3.57
CA ILE A 134 -2.42 2.70 -4.64
C ILE A 134 -3.75 2.06 -5.01
N VAL A 135 -4.50 1.54 -4.04
CA VAL A 135 -5.77 0.84 -4.31
C VAL A 135 -6.80 1.78 -4.92
N VAL A 136 -6.92 3.01 -4.41
CA VAL A 136 -7.84 4.03 -4.94
C VAL A 136 -7.47 4.40 -6.37
N VAL A 137 -6.18 4.59 -6.66
CA VAL A 137 -5.69 4.93 -8.01
C VAL A 137 -5.98 3.82 -9.01
N ILE A 138 -5.82 2.55 -8.62
CA ILE A 138 -6.18 1.39 -9.44
C ILE A 138 -7.68 1.35 -9.69
N ALA A 139 -8.49 1.43 -8.63
CA ALA A 139 -9.94 1.37 -8.72
C ALA A 139 -10.49 2.48 -9.64
N VAL A 140 -9.94 3.69 -9.53
CA VAL A 140 -10.37 4.79 -10.40
C VAL A 140 -9.87 4.62 -11.83
N ALA A 141 -8.66 4.09 -12.06
CA ALA A 141 -8.21 3.76 -13.41
C ALA A 141 -9.21 2.80 -14.09
N VAL A 142 -9.70 1.79 -13.36
CA VAL A 142 -10.76 0.89 -13.84
C VAL A 142 -12.05 1.64 -14.16
N VAL A 143 -12.54 2.50 -13.24
CA VAL A 143 -13.74 3.33 -13.47
C VAL A 143 -13.61 4.17 -14.74
N ARG A 144 -12.44 4.77 -14.97
CA ARG A 144 -12.16 5.59 -16.15
C ARG A 144 -12.14 4.77 -17.43
N ILE A 145 -11.52 3.59 -17.42
CA ILE A 145 -11.49 2.68 -18.58
C ILE A 145 -12.91 2.21 -18.91
N CYS A 146 -13.68 1.75 -17.92
CA CYS A 146 -15.08 1.33 -18.13
C CYS A 146 -15.94 2.49 -18.65
N SER A 147 -15.74 3.71 -18.14
CA SER A 147 -16.49 4.88 -18.62
C SER A 147 -16.09 5.29 -20.04
N ALA A 148 -14.82 5.14 -20.42
CA ALA A 148 -14.35 5.38 -21.78
C ALA A 148 -14.88 4.33 -22.76
N LEU A 149 -15.01 3.06 -22.32
CA LEU A 149 -15.63 1.99 -23.09
C LEU A 149 -17.12 2.27 -23.34
N LEU A 150 -17.87 2.67 -22.30
CA LEU A 150 -19.29 2.99 -22.40
C LEU A 150 -19.61 4.22 -23.27
N THR A 151 -18.63 5.09 -23.51
CA THR A 151 -18.80 6.31 -24.32
C THR A 151 -18.18 6.19 -25.72
N GLU A 152 -17.73 4.99 -26.13
CA GLU A 152 -17.00 4.73 -27.39
C GLU A 152 -15.70 5.55 -27.56
N ARG A 153 -15.21 6.14 -26.47
CA ARG A 153 -13.99 6.94 -26.40
C ARG A 153 -12.77 6.10 -26.03
N THR A 154 -12.85 4.79 -26.26
CA THR A 154 -11.90 3.76 -25.81
C THR A 154 -10.45 4.04 -26.17
N PHE A 155 -10.22 4.68 -27.31
CA PHE A 155 -8.89 4.99 -27.83
C PHE A 155 -8.63 6.49 -27.93
N GLU A 156 -9.10 7.29 -26.98
CA GLU A 156 -8.60 8.66 -26.85
C GLU A 156 -7.20 8.65 -26.24
N GLU A 157 -6.34 9.59 -26.69
CA GLU A 157 -5.00 9.78 -26.12
C GLU A 157 -5.03 10.02 -24.60
N ARG A 158 -6.17 10.51 -24.09
CA ARG A 158 -6.42 10.73 -22.67
C ARG A 158 -6.34 9.43 -21.87
N SER A 159 -6.89 8.32 -22.37
CA SER A 159 -6.85 7.01 -21.69
C SER A 159 -5.42 6.48 -21.56
N ALA A 160 -4.63 6.59 -22.64
CA ALA A 160 -3.22 6.21 -22.63
C ALA A 160 -2.36 7.10 -21.72
N ARG A 161 -2.75 8.37 -21.51
CA ARG A 161 -2.09 9.26 -20.54
C ARG A 161 -2.40 8.85 -19.10
N TRP A 162 -3.66 8.50 -18.81
CA TRP A 162 -4.06 8.04 -17.48
C TRP A 162 -3.37 6.73 -17.09
N ILE A 163 -3.35 5.73 -17.97
CA ILE A 163 -2.68 4.44 -17.69
C ILE A 163 -1.20 4.65 -17.33
N ARG A 164 -0.50 5.52 -18.08
CA ARG A 164 0.89 5.86 -17.79
C ARG A 164 1.05 6.61 -16.47
N ALA A 165 0.16 7.55 -16.16
CA ALA A 165 0.18 8.26 -14.88
C ALA A 165 -0.05 7.29 -13.71
N THR A 166 -1.03 6.40 -13.80
CA THR A 166 -1.28 5.32 -12.82
C THR A 166 -0.04 4.45 -12.63
N ALA A 167 0.68 4.10 -13.71
CA ALA A 167 1.90 3.29 -13.62
C ALA A 167 2.98 3.98 -12.75
N TRP A 168 3.25 5.26 -13.01
CA TRP A 168 4.22 6.04 -12.24
C TRP A 168 3.80 6.25 -10.78
N VAL A 169 2.50 6.47 -10.54
CA VAL A 169 1.97 6.58 -9.19
C VAL A 169 2.13 5.27 -8.42
N ILE A 170 1.82 4.13 -9.01
CA ILE A 170 2.00 2.81 -8.37
C ILE A 170 3.48 2.55 -8.09
N LEU A 171 4.38 2.91 -9.00
CA LEU A 171 5.81 2.76 -8.78
C LEU A 171 6.28 3.61 -7.59
N GLY A 172 5.97 4.91 -7.60
CA GLY A 172 6.39 5.85 -6.56
C GLY A 172 5.76 5.53 -5.21
N ALA A 173 4.44 5.33 -5.17
CA ALA A 173 3.74 5.01 -3.94
C ALA A 173 4.08 3.60 -3.43
N GLY A 174 4.27 2.62 -4.33
CA GLY A 174 4.60 1.25 -3.96
C GLY A 174 6.00 1.10 -3.37
N LEU A 175 6.99 1.84 -3.88
CA LEU A 175 8.32 1.90 -3.28
C LEU A 175 8.30 2.77 -2.01
N GLY A 176 7.65 3.93 -2.05
CA GLY A 176 7.54 4.82 -0.91
C GLY A 176 6.86 4.17 0.29
N MET A 177 5.80 3.40 0.08
CA MET A 177 5.10 2.64 1.11
C MET A 177 6.05 1.67 1.82
N GLN A 178 6.86 0.93 1.06
CA GLN A 178 7.82 -0.02 1.62
C GLN A 178 8.90 0.70 2.44
N VAL A 179 9.47 1.78 1.91
CA VAL A 179 10.48 2.57 2.63
C VAL A 179 9.92 3.15 3.92
N LEU A 180 8.73 3.74 3.90
CA LEU A 180 8.08 4.30 5.09
C LEU A 180 7.70 3.22 6.10
N GLY A 181 7.19 2.08 5.63
CA GLY A 181 6.79 0.98 6.48
C GLY A 181 7.97 0.32 7.18
N GLU A 182 9.02 -0.01 6.44
CA GLU A 182 10.26 -0.56 7.02
C GLU A 182 10.92 0.45 7.97
N ALA A 183 11.04 1.72 7.59
CA ALA A 183 11.59 2.74 8.48
C ALA A 183 10.75 2.94 9.76
N GLY A 184 9.42 2.90 9.64
CA GLY A 184 8.51 2.96 10.78
C GLY A 184 8.65 1.74 11.70
N ARG A 185 8.73 0.53 11.13
CA ARG A 185 8.91 -0.72 11.89
C ARG A 185 10.28 -0.81 12.57
N VAL A 186 11.36 -0.40 11.91
CA VAL A 186 12.70 -0.32 12.49
C VAL A 186 12.74 0.73 13.61
N GLY A 187 12.11 1.89 13.40
CA GLY A 187 11.97 2.92 14.43
C GLY A 187 11.18 2.43 15.64
N ALA A 188 10.05 1.74 15.40
CA ALA A 188 9.24 1.13 16.46
C ALA A 188 10.00 0.03 17.22
N SER A 189 10.77 -0.81 16.52
CA SER A 189 11.64 -1.83 17.11
C SER A 189 12.71 -1.18 17.99
N ALA A 190 13.37 -0.12 17.52
CA ALA A 190 14.37 0.61 18.28
C ALA A 190 13.78 1.37 19.49
N GLU A 191 12.52 1.80 19.44
CA GLU A 191 11.85 2.43 20.60
C GLU A 191 11.32 1.42 21.60
N ALA A 192 10.82 0.27 21.14
CA ALA A 192 10.19 -0.74 21.99
C ALA A 192 11.20 -1.73 22.61
N LEU A 193 12.27 -2.07 21.88
CA LEU A 193 13.16 -3.18 22.23
C LEU A 193 14.56 -2.74 22.67
N ARG A 194 14.92 -1.47 22.50
CA ARG A 194 16.26 -1.00 22.86
C ARG A 194 16.45 -1.00 24.37
N MET A 195 17.34 -1.87 24.84
CA MET A 195 17.67 -2.02 26.25
C MET A 195 18.80 -1.08 26.62
N ASN A 196 18.50 -0.05 27.43
CA ASN A 196 19.52 0.92 27.86
C ASN A 196 20.32 0.43 29.08
N GLN A 197 19.73 -0.39 29.95
CA GLN A 197 20.39 -1.03 31.08
C GLN A 197 19.78 -2.40 31.31
N VAL A 198 20.62 -3.43 31.27
CA VAL A 198 20.24 -4.80 31.62
C VAL A 198 21.01 -5.15 32.89
N GLY A 199 20.27 -5.46 33.95
CA GLY A 199 20.83 -5.86 35.23
C GLY A 199 19.97 -6.96 35.82
N TRP A 200 20.62 -8.01 36.32
CA TRP A 200 19.96 -9.15 36.95
C TRP A 200 20.52 -9.37 38.35
N SER A 201 19.64 -9.72 39.28
CA SER A 201 19.99 -10.10 40.64
C SER A 201 20.35 -11.59 40.67
N GLY A 202 21.56 -11.95 40.25
CA GLY A 202 22.09 -13.33 40.31
C GLY A 202 22.90 -13.74 39.08
N ASP A 203 23.56 -14.89 39.16
CA ASP A 203 24.26 -15.51 38.03
C ASP A 203 23.25 -16.27 37.16
N LEU A 204 23.00 -15.76 35.95
CA LEU A 204 22.21 -16.46 34.94
C LEU A 204 23.13 -17.38 34.10
N PRO A 205 22.65 -18.54 33.63
CA PRO A 205 23.42 -19.47 32.80
C PRO A 205 23.53 -19.00 31.33
N TYR A 206 23.54 -17.68 31.10
CA TYR A 206 23.57 -17.07 29.76
C TYR A 206 24.70 -16.06 29.69
N ASP A 207 25.55 -16.19 28.68
CA ASP A 207 26.70 -15.30 28.48
C ASP A 207 26.30 -13.99 27.78
N ASP A 208 25.21 -14.00 27.02
CA ASP A 208 24.68 -12.83 26.29
C ASP A 208 23.17 -12.64 26.54
N PRO A 209 22.70 -11.40 26.81
CA PRO A 209 21.27 -11.12 26.95
C PRO A 209 20.40 -11.61 25.78
N SER A 210 20.95 -11.73 24.57
CA SER A 210 20.18 -12.20 23.39
C SER A 210 19.88 -13.69 23.39
N GLU A 211 20.54 -14.47 24.26
CA GLU A 211 20.30 -15.90 24.44
C GLU A 211 19.18 -16.17 25.46
N ILE A 212 18.80 -15.15 26.24
CA ILE A 212 17.77 -15.26 27.25
C ILE A 212 16.39 -15.34 26.55
N PRO A 213 15.61 -16.41 26.81
CA PRO A 213 14.27 -16.54 26.25
C PRO A 213 13.39 -15.35 26.64
N GLY A 214 12.77 -14.71 25.65
CA GLY A 214 11.86 -13.59 25.85
C GLY A 214 12.50 -12.20 25.83
N ILE A 215 13.83 -12.12 25.68
CA ILE A 215 14.54 -10.86 25.46
C ILE A 215 14.73 -10.67 23.95
N PHE A 216 14.05 -9.67 23.38
CA PHE A 216 14.16 -9.33 21.96
C PHE A 216 15.06 -8.12 21.78
N ALA A 217 16.03 -8.20 20.86
CA ALA A 217 16.86 -7.07 20.46
C ALA A 217 16.35 -6.46 19.15
N GLU A 218 16.57 -5.17 18.97
CA GLU A 218 16.18 -4.45 17.77
C GLU A 218 16.89 -4.98 16.52
N SER A 219 16.22 -4.85 15.38
CA SER A 219 16.80 -5.16 14.07
C SER A 219 16.61 -4.00 13.11
N ALA A 220 17.65 -3.76 12.30
CA ALA A 220 17.63 -2.82 11.19
C ALA A 220 17.56 -3.56 9.84
N ASP A 221 17.06 -4.80 9.84
CA ASP A 221 16.87 -5.54 8.60
C ASP A 221 15.86 -4.82 7.72
N PHE A 222 16.16 -4.71 6.43
CA PHE A 222 15.44 -3.88 5.49
C PHE A 222 15.19 -4.67 4.22
N THR A 223 13.93 -4.98 3.96
CA THR A 223 13.54 -5.78 2.79
C THR A 223 12.72 -4.94 1.81
N ILE A 224 13.11 -4.94 0.54
CA ILE A 224 12.34 -4.31 -0.54
C ILE A 224 11.84 -5.38 -1.50
N ASN A 225 10.53 -5.39 -1.69
CA ASN A 225 9.85 -6.15 -2.74
C ASN A 225 9.73 -5.31 -4.02
N TYR A 226 10.22 -5.87 -5.13
CA TYR A 226 10.27 -5.19 -6.43
C TYR A 226 8.98 -5.31 -7.26
N TRP A 227 7.89 -5.82 -6.69
CA TRP A 227 6.60 -5.95 -7.38
C TRP A 227 6.08 -4.64 -8.02
N PRO A 228 6.27 -3.43 -7.43
CA PRO A 228 5.78 -2.19 -8.05
C PRO A 228 6.45 -1.91 -9.39
N VAL A 229 7.70 -2.34 -9.56
CA VAL A 229 8.45 -2.22 -10.83
C VAL A 229 7.77 -3.06 -11.90
N GLY A 230 7.44 -4.32 -11.59
CA GLY A 230 6.75 -5.22 -12.51
C GLY A 230 5.38 -4.66 -12.95
N VAL A 231 4.59 -4.17 -12.01
CA VAL A 231 3.27 -3.56 -12.31
C VAL A 231 3.41 -2.30 -13.15
N CYS A 232 4.40 -1.45 -12.85
CA CYS A 232 4.66 -0.24 -13.63
C CYS A 232 5.01 -0.59 -15.09
N LEU A 233 5.93 -1.53 -15.31
CA LEU A 233 6.32 -1.96 -16.65
C LEU A 233 5.12 -2.54 -17.42
N ALA A 234 4.29 -3.37 -16.78
CA ALA A 234 3.08 -3.91 -17.40
C ALA A 234 2.09 -2.82 -17.81
N LEU A 235 1.85 -1.82 -16.95
CA LEU A 235 0.96 -0.70 -17.25
C LEU A 235 1.53 0.23 -18.32
N LEU A 236 2.85 0.47 -18.36
CA LEU A 236 3.48 1.24 -19.43
C LEU A 236 3.38 0.54 -20.78
N ALA A 237 3.56 -0.79 -20.81
CA ALA A 237 3.36 -1.60 -22.01
C ALA A 237 1.89 -1.49 -22.48
N LEU A 238 0.93 -1.65 -21.56
CA LEU A 238 -0.49 -1.50 -21.86
C LEU A 238 -0.81 -0.09 -22.39
N GLY A 239 -0.33 0.96 -21.72
CA GLY A 239 -0.52 2.34 -22.15
C GLY A 239 0.06 2.62 -23.56
N THR A 240 1.13 1.91 -23.93
CA THR A 240 1.71 1.99 -25.28
C THR A 240 0.81 1.33 -26.31
N VAL A 241 0.24 0.16 -26.02
CA VAL A 241 -0.76 -0.52 -26.88
C VAL A 241 -1.97 0.38 -27.12
N PHE A 242 -2.52 0.99 -26.06
CA PHE A 242 -3.64 1.93 -26.19
C PHE A 242 -3.30 3.15 -27.06
N ARG A 243 -2.06 3.67 -26.95
CA ARG A 243 -1.59 4.77 -27.81
C ARG A 243 -1.51 4.36 -29.28
N TYR A 244 -1.04 3.15 -29.58
CA TYR A 244 -1.02 2.65 -30.96
C TYR A 244 -2.43 2.42 -31.49
N GLY A 245 -3.33 1.85 -30.70
CA GLY A 245 -4.75 1.70 -31.06
C GLY A 245 -5.42 3.06 -31.37
N ALA A 246 -5.11 4.11 -30.60
CA ALA A 246 -5.59 5.46 -30.85
C ALA A 246 -5.12 6.02 -32.19
N ARG A 247 -3.85 5.83 -32.54
CA ARG A 247 -3.29 6.26 -33.83
C ARG A 247 -3.94 5.54 -35.00
N LEU A 248 -4.11 4.23 -34.91
CA LEU A 248 -4.78 3.42 -35.95
C LEU A 248 -6.23 3.85 -36.17
N ARG A 249 -6.98 4.12 -35.09
CA ARG A 249 -8.36 4.60 -35.19
C ARG A 249 -8.45 5.96 -35.88
N ASN A 250 -7.54 6.88 -35.55
CA ASN A 250 -7.51 8.20 -36.17
C ASN A 250 -7.14 8.13 -37.66
N ALA A 251 -6.15 7.30 -38.03
CA ALA A 251 -5.78 7.08 -39.41
C ALA A 251 -6.93 6.50 -40.24
N ASN A 252 -7.62 5.48 -39.72
CA ASN A 252 -8.78 4.88 -40.40
C ASN A 252 -9.94 5.88 -40.56
N ARG A 253 -10.18 6.73 -39.56
CA ARG A 253 -11.20 7.80 -39.65
C ARG A 253 -10.85 8.85 -40.70
N SER A 254 -9.58 9.16 -40.90
CA SER A 254 -9.13 10.06 -41.99
C SER A 254 -9.41 9.43 -43.35
N LEU A 255 -8.99 8.18 -43.56
CA LEU A 255 -9.18 7.46 -44.82
C LEU A 255 -10.66 7.35 -45.21
N ARG A 256 -11.55 7.09 -44.24
CA ARG A 256 -13.00 7.07 -44.50
C ARG A 256 -13.53 8.41 -44.98
N ARG A 257 -13.10 9.53 -44.38
CA ARG A 257 -13.50 10.87 -44.83
C ARG A 257 -12.98 11.19 -46.23
N ASP A 258 -11.77 10.75 -46.54
CA ASP A 258 -11.18 10.96 -47.87
C ASP A 258 -11.95 10.18 -48.95
N VAL A 259 -12.40 8.96 -48.64
CA VAL A 259 -13.26 8.15 -49.54
C VAL A 259 -14.66 8.75 -49.67
N ASP A 260 -15.29 9.15 -48.56
CA ASP A 260 -16.63 9.74 -48.57
C ASP A 260 -16.66 11.11 -49.28
N GLY A 261 -15.52 11.80 -49.38
CA GLY A 261 -15.39 13.06 -50.12
C GLY A 261 -15.10 12.90 -51.63
N LEU A 262 -14.86 11.67 -52.10
CA LEU A 262 -14.59 11.36 -53.52
C LEU A 262 -15.83 10.86 -54.28
N VAL A 263 -16.95 10.63 -53.59
CA VAL A 263 -18.25 10.21 -54.14
C VAL A 263 -19.22 11.39 -54.15
#